data_AF-A0A3A0BY32-F1
#
_entry.id   AF-A0A3A0BY32-F1
#
_cell.length_a   1.000
_cell.length_b   1.000
_cell.length_c   1.000
_cell.angle_alpha   90.00
_cell.angle_beta   90.00
_cell.angle_gamma   90.00
#
_symmetry.space_group_name_H-M   'P 1'
#
loop_
_entity.id
_entity.type
_entity.pdbx_description
1 polymer ?
#
loop_
_entity_poly.entity_id
_entity_poly.type
_entity_poly.pdbx_seq_one_letter_code
_entity_poly.pdbx_strand_id
1 'polypeptide(L)'
;MSKLKTLLAQLGYRADNRIDALRARLRKRLGYSYAPLLITPYRTYGTAGEIFVAGRVLENRGDLEPQDDDSLWDNLEAMYRRFASREVPGVRLAAHYATASAQTVSDAEGYYQTKFRLPAALTPPAGWIKVRIEAENAADYAQTIAPVEADVLIPPATARYGVISDIDDTVVVTHAPHLLKMARMVF
;
A
#
# COMPACT_ATOMS: atom_id res chain seq x y z
N MET A 1 -18.48 3.08 -32.13
CA MET A 1 -17.61 3.93 -31.29
C MET A 1 -17.01 3.23 -30.05
N SER A 2 -17.36 1.98 -29.70
CA SER A 2 -16.81 1.32 -28.48
C SER A 2 -15.47 0.60 -28.69
N LYS A 3 -15.20 0.02 -29.87
CA LYS A 3 -13.98 -0.77 -30.12
C LYS A 3 -12.67 0.02 -30.01
N LEU A 4 -12.68 1.31 -30.40
CA LEU A 4 -11.49 2.17 -30.35
C LEU A 4 -11.09 2.54 -28.92
N LYS A 5 -12.07 2.77 -28.03
CA LYS A 5 -11.83 3.02 -26.61
C LYS A 5 -11.25 1.78 -25.91
N THR A 6 -11.75 0.60 -26.25
CA THR A 6 -11.22 -0.67 -25.71
C THR A 6 -9.80 -0.95 -26.20
N LEU A 7 -9.50 -0.65 -27.47
CA LEU A 7 -8.16 -0.79 -28.03
C LEU A 7 -7.15 0.19 -27.41
N LEU A 8 -7.56 1.44 -27.20
CA LEU A 8 -6.74 2.45 -26.53
C LEU A 8 -6.50 2.11 -25.05
N ALA A 9 -7.51 1.60 -24.34
CA ALA A 9 -7.37 1.13 -22.96
C ALA A 9 -6.43 -0.09 -22.86
N GLN A 10 -6.53 -1.04 -23.81
CA GLN A 10 -5.64 -2.21 -23.87
C GLN A 10 -4.21 -1.86 -24.31
N LEU A 11 -4.03 -0.83 -25.15
CA LEU A 11 -2.72 -0.29 -25.53
C LEU A 11 -2.08 0.49 -24.39
N GLY A 12 -2.87 1.29 -23.63
CA GLY A 12 -2.40 1.97 -22.42
C GLY A 12 -1.89 1.00 -21.37
N TYR A 13 -2.68 -0.03 -21.03
CA TYR A 13 -2.32 -1.03 -20.03
C TYR A 13 -1.08 -1.88 -20.40
N ARG A 14 -0.82 -2.09 -21.70
CA ARG A 14 0.39 -2.80 -22.18
C ARG A 14 1.61 -1.90 -22.36
N ALA A 15 1.41 -0.60 -22.55
CA ALA A 15 2.49 0.38 -22.65
C ALA A 15 3.09 0.68 -21.26
N ASP A 16 2.26 0.80 -20.23
CA ASP A 16 2.70 1.08 -18.85
C ASP A 16 3.71 0.05 -18.35
N ASN A 17 3.35 -1.24 -18.36
CA ASN A 17 4.22 -2.32 -17.87
C ASN A 17 5.62 -2.34 -18.53
N ARG A 18 5.74 -1.92 -19.80
CA ARG A 18 7.03 -1.87 -20.50
C ARG A 18 7.85 -0.63 -20.14
N ILE A 19 7.19 0.51 -19.99
CA ILE A 19 7.82 1.76 -19.53
C ILE A 19 8.30 1.60 -18.09
N ASP A 20 7.54 0.89 -17.26
CA ASP A 20 7.88 0.63 -15.85
C ASP A 20 9.09 -0.28 -15.72
N ALA A 21 9.12 -1.38 -16.47
CA ALA A 21 10.29 -2.26 -16.54
C ALA A 21 11.53 -1.50 -17.04
N LEU A 22 11.36 -0.54 -17.96
CA LEU A 22 12.44 0.29 -18.46
C LEU A 22 12.94 1.27 -17.38
N ARG A 23 12.04 1.95 -16.66
CA ARG A 23 12.37 2.87 -15.57
C ARG A 23 13.09 2.17 -14.42
N ALA A 24 12.60 1.00 -14.00
CA ALA A 24 13.22 0.18 -12.97
C ALA A 24 14.65 -0.25 -13.38
N ARG A 25 14.83 -0.69 -14.64
CA ARG A 25 16.15 -1.01 -15.20
C ARG A 25 17.08 0.19 -15.28
N LEU A 26 16.55 1.36 -15.67
CA LEU A 26 17.34 2.59 -15.79
C LEU A 26 17.84 3.04 -14.42
N ARG A 27 16.97 3.08 -13.39
CA ARG A 27 17.37 3.42 -12.01
C ARG A 27 18.42 2.47 -11.46
N LYS A 28 18.23 1.15 -11.64
CA LYS A 28 19.22 0.14 -11.24
C LYS A 28 20.56 0.34 -11.95
N ARG A 29 20.55 0.70 -13.25
CA ARG A 29 21.76 0.95 -14.04
C ARG A 29 22.45 2.27 -13.69
N LEU A 30 21.69 3.27 -13.24
CA LEU A 30 22.19 4.57 -12.80
C LEU A 30 22.65 4.57 -11.34
N GLY A 31 22.62 3.44 -10.64
CA GLY A 31 23.09 3.33 -9.25
C GLY A 31 22.19 4.03 -8.22
N TYR A 32 20.95 4.35 -8.58
CA TYR A 32 19.96 4.84 -7.62
C TYR A 32 19.46 3.67 -6.76
N SER A 33 19.97 3.57 -5.53
CA SER A 33 19.39 2.70 -4.52
C SER A 33 18.06 3.27 -4.05
N TYR A 34 17.02 2.43 -3.95
CA TYR A 34 15.77 2.82 -3.29
C TYR A 34 16.10 3.25 -1.85
N ALA A 35 15.44 4.30 -1.36
CA ALA A 35 15.41 4.57 0.07
C ALA A 35 14.87 3.32 0.84
N PRO A 36 15.09 3.20 2.16
CA PRO A 36 14.58 2.05 2.91
C PRO A 36 13.10 1.81 2.60
N LEU A 37 12.64 0.57 2.45
CA LEU A 37 11.22 0.36 2.13
C LEU A 37 10.36 0.56 3.38
N LEU A 38 9.19 1.16 3.16
CA LEU A 38 8.09 1.25 4.11
C LEU A 38 6.95 0.35 3.62
N ILE A 39 6.68 -0.73 4.34
CA ILE A 39 5.51 -1.59 4.10
C ILE A 39 4.39 -1.08 5.00
N THR A 40 3.30 -0.61 4.38
CA THR A 40 2.13 -0.08 5.07
C THR A 40 0.95 -1.04 4.89
N PRO A 41 0.73 -1.98 5.83
CA PRO A 41 -0.41 -2.88 5.77
C PRO A 41 -1.71 -2.11 6.06
N TYR A 42 -2.77 -2.46 5.35
CA TYR A 42 -4.10 -1.95 5.60
C TYR A 42 -4.86 -2.84 6.57
N ARG A 43 -5.82 -2.25 7.29
CA ARG A 43 -6.81 -3.02 8.05
C ARG A 43 -7.70 -3.75 7.06
N THR A 44 -7.77 -5.06 7.21
CA THR A 44 -8.48 -5.95 6.28
C THR A 44 -9.38 -6.89 7.07
N TYR A 45 -9.92 -7.91 6.41
CA TYR A 45 -10.88 -8.84 6.97
C TYR A 45 -10.61 -10.27 6.50
N GLY A 46 -11.21 -11.23 7.18
CA GLY A 46 -11.14 -12.64 6.82
C GLY A 46 -12.36 -13.40 7.27
N THR A 47 -12.25 -14.73 7.17
CA THR A 47 -13.25 -15.70 7.62
C THR A 47 -12.55 -16.80 8.42
N ALA A 48 -13.32 -17.75 8.93
CA ALA A 48 -12.78 -18.94 9.59
C ALA A 48 -11.83 -19.78 8.69
N GLY A 49 -11.94 -19.67 7.36
CA GLY A 49 -11.19 -20.50 6.41
C GLY A 49 -10.36 -19.73 5.39
N GLU A 50 -10.36 -18.41 5.40
CA GLU A 50 -9.61 -17.59 4.44
C GLU A 50 -9.25 -16.24 5.07
N ILE A 51 -8.00 -15.82 4.90
CA ILE A 51 -7.51 -14.49 5.27
C ILE A 51 -7.30 -13.68 3.99
N PHE A 52 -7.75 -12.42 4.00
CA PHE A 52 -7.39 -11.43 2.99
C PHE A 52 -6.48 -10.39 3.62
N VAL A 53 -5.39 -10.06 2.95
CA VAL A 53 -4.47 -9.00 3.33
C VAL A 53 -4.20 -8.09 2.16
N ALA A 54 -4.01 -6.81 2.46
CA ALA A 54 -3.68 -5.79 1.50
C ALA A 54 -2.83 -4.69 2.15
N GLY A 55 -2.15 -3.91 1.34
CA GLY A 55 -1.36 -2.78 1.79
C GLY A 55 -0.64 -2.12 0.63
N ARG A 56 0.33 -1.28 0.97
CA ARG A 56 1.15 -0.54 0.00
C ARG A 56 2.61 -0.56 0.41
N VAL A 57 3.51 -0.55 -0.56
CA VAL A 57 4.96 -0.44 -0.37
C VAL A 57 5.44 0.88 -0.93
N LEU A 58 6.13 1.63 -0.09
CA LEU A 58 6.61 2.99 -0.36
C LEU A 58 8.12 3.09 -0.05
N GLU A 59 8.75 4.14 -0.57
CA GLU A 59 10.07 4.57 -0.11
C GLU A 59 9.94 5.32 1.23
N ASN A 60 10.65 4.87 2.27
CA ASN A 60 10.83 5.61 3.52
C ASN A 60 11.85 6.73 3.30
N ARG A 61 11.38 7.98 3.24
CA ARG A 61 12.22 9.14 2.96
C ARG A 61 12.74 9.86 4.21
N GLY A 62 12.40 9.34 5.40
CA GLY A 62 12.51 10.08 6.65
C GLY A 62 11.45 11.20 6.71
N ASP A 63 11.02 11.52 7.92
CA ASP A 63 10.15 12.66 8.15
C ASP A 63 10.93 13.96 7.93
N LEU A 64 10.32 14.89 7.22
CA LEU A 64 10.71 16.28 7.29
C LEU A 64 10.03 16.89 8.51
N GLU A 65 10.75 16.99 9.62
CA GLU A 65 10.31 17.87 10.70
C GLU A 65 10.42 19.32 10.19
N PRO A 66 9.35 20.14 10.30
CA PRO A 66 9.46 21.56 10.02
C PRO A 66 10.42 22.17 11.04
N GLN A 67 11.33 23.01 10.59
CA GLN A 67 12.14 23.82 11.50
C GLN A 67 11.44 25.16 11.74
N ASP A 68 11.60 25.72 12.93
CA ASP A 68 10.94 26.98 13.34
C ASP A 68 11.35 28.19 12.47
N ASP A 69 12.36 28.04 11.60
CA ASP A 69 12.88 29.06 10.68
C ASP A 69 12.56 28.80 9.19
N ASP A 70 11.75 27.78 8.87
CA ASP A 70 11.40 27.45 7.48
C ASP A 70 10.55 28.56 6.81
N SER A 71 10.94 28.96 5.60
CA SER A 71 10.17 29.92 4.82
C SER A 71 8.83 29.33 4.34
N LEU A 72 7.90 30.16 3.87
CA LEU A 72 6.64 29.69 3.26
C LEU A 72 6.88 28.71 2.09
N TRP A 73 7.98 28.87 1.35
CA TRP A 73 8.34 27.99 0.24
C TRP A 73 8.93 26.67 0.71
N ASP A 74 9.76 26.69 1.75
CA ASP A 74 10.32 25.47 2.36
C ASP A 74 9.21 24.62 2.98
N ASN A 75 8.26 25.27 3.67
CA ASN A 75 7.05 24.63 4.19
C ASN A 75 6.18 24.04 3.06
N LEU A 76 6.03 24.73 1.93
CA LEU A 76 5.27 24.22 0.79
C LEU A 76 5.96 23.04 0.10
N GLU A 77 7.30 23.08 -0.04
CA GLU A 77 8.08 21.97 -0.57
C GLU A 77 8.05 20.77 0.38
N ALA A 78 8.20 21.00 1.68
CA ALA A 78 8.10 19.98 2.70
C ALA A 78 6.70 19.33 2.71
N MET A 79 5.66 20.14 2.59
CA MET A 79 4.28 19.67 2.42
C MET A 79 4.13 18.83 1.16
N TYR A 80 4.60 19.32 0.00
CA TYR A 80 4.55 18.56 -1.25
C TYR A 80 5.29 17.22 -1.12
N ARG A 81 6.46 17.20 -0.46
CA ARG A 81 7.23 15.97 -0.21
C ARG A 81 6.54 15.01 0.75
N ARG A 82 5.74 15.50 1.71
CA ARG A 82 4.88 14.66 2.58
C ARG A 82 3.74 14.02 1.79
N PHE A 83 3.14 14.74 0.83
CA PHE A 83 2.07 14.20 -0.01
C PHE A 83 2.57 13.32 -1.16
N ALA A 84 3.78 13.59 -1.68
CA ALA A 84 4.39 12.84 -2.75
C ALA A 84 4.99 11.52 -2.23
N SER A 85 4.13 10.55 -1.93
CA SER A 85 4.54 9.17 -1.73
C SER A 85 5.34 8.71 -2.95
N ARG A 86 6.40 7.92 -2.73
CA ARG A 86 7.06 7.21 -3.82
C ARG A 86 6.78 5.73 -3.69
N GLU A 87 5.96 5.27 -4.62
CA GLU A 87 5.54 3.89 -4.76
C GLU A 87 6.70 3.01 -5.18
N VAL A 88 6.76 1.80 -4.63
CA VAL A 88 7.80 0.82 -4.97
C VAL A 88 7.18 -0.43 -5.59
N PRO A 89 7.28 -0.58 -6.93
CA PRO A 89 6.75 -1.75 -7.61
C PRO A 89 7.69 -2.96 -7.53
N GLY A 90 7.13 -4.14 -7.72
CA GLY A 90 7.89 -5.38 -7.90
C GLY A 90 8.47 -5.97 -6.61
N VAL A 91 8.05 -5.50 -5.43
CA VAL A 91 8.49 -6.02 -4.14
C VAL A 91 7.77 -7.35 -3.90
N ARG A 92 8.53 -8.44 -3.73
CA ARG A 92 7.99 -9.75 -3.36
C ARG A 92 7.73 -9.77 -1.86
N LEU A 93 6.49 -10.06 -1.48
CA LEU A 93 6.02 -10.07 -0.11
C LEU A 93 5.46 -11.44 0.23
N ALA A 94 5.66 -11.87 1.47
CA ALA A 94 5.00 -13.03 2.04
C ALA A 94 4.14 -12.60 3.25
N ALA A 95 2.90 -13.06 3.27
CA ALA A 95 1.98 -12.92 4.39
C ALA A 95 1.90 -14.25 5.14
N HIS A 96 1.98 -14.20 6.47
CA HIS A 96 2.04 -15.37 7.33
C HIS A 96 1.05 -15.30 8.47
N TYR A 97 0.29 -16.38 8.65
CA TYR A 97 -0.55 -16.62 9.82
C TYR A 97 -0.35 -18.05 10.31
N ALA A 98 0.19 -18.19 11.53
CA ALA A 98 0.66 -19.47 12.05
C ALA A 98 1.60 -20.17 11.05
N THR A 99 1.22 -21.35 10.53
CA THR A 99 2.00 -22.10 9.53
C THR A 99 1.48 -21.92 8.10
N ALA A 100 0.41 -21.15 7.90
CA ALA A 100 -0.11 -20.83 6.57
C ALA A 100 0.53 -19.54 6.04
N SER A 101 0.79 -19.50 4.74
CA SER A 101 1.38 -18.33 4.10
C SER A 101 0.91 -18.13 2.66
N ALA A 102 1.12 -16.92 2.16
CA ALA A 102 0.82 -16.53 0.79
C ALA A 102 1.83 -15.51 0.29
N GLN A 103 2.25 -15.66 -0.96
CA GLN A 103 3.13 -14.69 -1.62
C GLN A 103 2.31 -13.72 -2.47
N THR A 104 2.86 -12.52 -2.64
CA THR A 104 2.34 -11.50 -3.56
C THR A 104 3.47 -10.59 -4.03
N VAL A 105 3.19 -9.77 -5.04
CA VAL A 105 4.11 -8.77 -5.55
C VAL A 105 3.41 -7.40 -5.55
N SER A 106 4.12 -6.34 -5.16
CA SER A 106 3.59 -4.98 -5.29
C SER A 106 3.45 -4.58 -6.76
N ASP A 107 2.35 -3.93 -7.10
CA ASP A 107 2.07 -3.43 -8.45
C ASP A 107 2.79 -2.10 -8.74
N ALA A 108 2.51 -1.50 -9.91
CA ALA A 108 3.12 -0.24 -10.36
C ALA A 108 2.95 0.91 -9.35
N GLU A 109 1.83 0.91 -8.62
CA GLU A 109 1.45 1.92 -7.63
C GLU A 109 1.84 1.50 -6.20
N GLY A 110 2.65 0.44 -6.08
CA GLY A 110 3.13 -0.09 -4.82
C GLY A 110 2.08 -0.89 -4.04
N TYR A 111 0.87 -1.09 -4.55
CA TYR A 111 -0.15 -1.85 -3.84
C TYR A 111 0.14 -3.34 -3.90
N TYR A 112 -0.15 -4.04 -2.81
CA TYR A 112 -0.16 -5.49 -2.77
C TYR A 112 -1.45 -5.98 -2.14
N GLN A 113 -1.91 -7.13 -2.61
CA GLN A 113 -3.05 -7.82 -2.02
C GLN A 113 -2.94 -9.32 -2.26
N THR A 114 -3.31 -10.12 -1.26
CA THR A 114 -3.36 -11.56 -1.40
C THR A 114 -4.37 -12.16 -0.45
N LYS A 115 -4.79 -13.39 -0.76
CA LYS A 115 -5.67 -14.18 0.08
C LYS A 115 -5.15 -15.60 0.17
N PHE A 116 -5.35 -16.23 1.31
CA PHE A 116 -4.96 -17.61 1.50
C PHE A 116 -5.92 -18.36 2.42
N ARG A 117 -6.11 -19.63 2.06
CA ARG A 117 -6.98 -20.54 2.79
C ARG A 117 -6.29 -21.07 4.03
N LEU A 118 -7.06 -21.16 5.09
CA LEU A 118 -6.63 -21.76 6.34
C LEU A 118 -7.19 -23.19 6.42
N PRO A 119 -6.36 -24.19 6.71
CA PRO A 119 -6.84 -25.50 7.15
C PRO A 119 -7.71 -25.35 8.40
N ALA A 120 -8.65 -26.27 8.61
CA ALA A 120 -9.53 -26.23 9.78
C ALA A 120 -8.78 -26.19 11.13
N ALA A 121 -7.59 -26.80 11.18
CA ALA A 121 -6.71 -26.77 12.35
C ALA A 121 -6.13 -25.38 12.69
N LEU A 122 -6.15 -24.44 11.73
CA LEU A 122 -5.67 -23.06 11.88
C LEU A 122 -6.84 -22.05 11.88
N THR A 123 -8.04 -22.49 12.26
CA THR A 123 -9.20 -21.59 12.33
C THR A 123 -8.90 -20.44 13.31
N PRO A 124 -8.93 -19.18 12.85
CA PRO A 124 -8.58 -18.04 13.69
C PRO A 124 -9.71 -17.73 14.67
N PRO A 125 -9.40 -17.14 15.84
CA PRO A 125 -10.44 -16.64 16.74
C PRO A 125 -11.20 -15.47 16.09
N ALA A 126 -12.43 -15.25 16.55
CA ALA A 126 -13.16 -14.03 16.20
C ALA A 126 -12.48 -12.79 16.81
N GLY A 127 -12.54 -11.68 16.09
CA GLY A 127 -11.89 -10.42 16.45
C GLY A 127 -10.71 -10.07 15.54
N TRP A 128 -9.90 -9.10 15.97
CA TRP A 128 -8.71 -8.70 15.25
C TRP A 128 -7.58 -9.69 15.49
N ILE A 129 -7.00 -10.20 14.41
CA ILE A 129 -5.79 -11.02 14.42
C ILE A 129 -4.64 -10.30 13.73
N LYS A 130 -3.41 -10.69 14.07
CA LYS A 130 -2.20 -10.20 13.42
C LYS A 130 -1.73 -11.17 12.34
N VAL A 131 -1.47 -10.64 11.15
CA VAL A 131 -0.83 -11.37 10.05
C VAL A 131 0.51 -10.72 9.77
N ARG A 132 1.58 -11.50 9.82
CA ARG A 132 2.95 -10.98 9.62
C ARG A 132 3.21 -10.83 8.13
N ILE A 133 3.69 -9.66 7.71
CA ILE A 133 4.08 -9.36 6.33
C ILE A 133 5.59 -9.14 6.29
N GLU A 134 6.27 -9.78 5.35
CA GLU A 134 7.71 -9.64 5.15
C GLU A 134 8.06 -9.47 3.66
N ALA A 135 9.11 -8.71 3.37
CA ALA A 135 9.66 -8.61 2.02
C ALA A 135 10.69 -9.71 1.78
N GLU A 136 10.41 -10.62 0.86
CA GLU A 136 11.29 -11.75 0.53
C GLU A 136 12.52 -11.32 -0.28
N ASN A 137 12.43 -10.20 -1.00
CA ASN A 137 13.53 -9.64 -1.78
C ASN A 137 14.11 -8.37 -1.16
N ALA A 138 14.07 -8.24 0.17
CA ALA A 138 14.59 -7.06 0.88
C ALA A 138 16.06 -6.74 0.54
N ALA A 139 16.88 -7.74 0.21
CA ALA A 139 18.29 -7.57 -0.18
C ALA A 139 18.48 -6.82 -1.52
N ASP A 140 17.45 -6.72 -2.38
CA ASP A 140 17.48 -5.89 -3.58
C ASP A 140 17.35 -4.38 -3.25
N TYR A 141 17.08 -4.04 -1.99
CA TYR A 141 16.85 -2.69 -1.51
C TYR A 141 17.90 -2.28 -0.46
N ALA A 142 18.06 -0.99 -0.22
CA ALA A 142 19.19 -0.44 0.53
C ALA A 142 19.29 -0.92 2.00
N GLN A 143 18.20 -1.46 2.56
CA GLN A 143 18.17 -1.95 3.94
C GLN A 143 17.24 -3.16 4.08
N THR A 144 17.59 -4.08 4.98
CA THR A 144 16.71 -5.14 5.45
C THR A 144 15.51 -4.53 6.14
N ILE A 145 14.30 -4.91 5.71
CA ILE A 145 13.05 -4.39 6.27
C ILE A 145 12.58 -5.37 7.33
N ALA A 146 12.39 -4.87 8.55
CA ALA A 146 11.77 -5.67 9.60
C ALA A 146 10.36 -6.08 9.17
N PRO A 147 9.92 -7.33 9.44
CA PRO A 147 8.55 -7.72 9.17
C PRO A 147 7.56 -6.84 9.94
N VAL A 148 6.42 -6.55 9.31
CA VAL A 148 5.35 -5.71 9.86
C VAL A 148 4.11 -6.55 10.16
N GLU A 149 3.22 -6.06 11.02
CA GLU A 149 1.96 -6.74 11.32
C GLU A 149 0.78 -6.05 10.65
N ALA A 150 -0.04 -6.83 9.95
CA ALA A 150 -1.33 -6.42 9.41
C ALA A 150 -2.46 -6.84 10.35
N ASP A 151 -3.41 -5.94 10.58
CA ASP A 151 -4.65 -6.21 11.32
C ASP A 151 -5.72 -6.78 10.39
N VAL A 152 -6.20 -7.98 10.69
CA VAL A 152 -7.27 -8.66 9.96
C VAL A 152 -8.44 -8.92 10.89
N LEU A 153 -9.63 -8.42 10.55
CA LEU A 153 -10.84 -8.69 11.32
C LEU A 153 -11.46 -10.02 10.91
N ILE A 154 -11.62 -10.92 11.86
CA ILE A 154 -12.42 -12.15 11.71
C ILE A 154 -13.76 -11.92 12.39
N PRO A 155 -14.87 -11.75 11.64
CA PRO A 155 -16.19 -11.63 12.24
C PRO A 155 -16.55 -12.91 13.03
N PRO A 156 -17.26 -12.79 14.15
CA PRO A 156 -17.76 -13.97 14.85
C PRO A 156 -18.72 -14.75 13.96
N ALA A 157 -18.76 -16.07 14.10
CA ALA A 157 -19.67 -16.93 13.32
C ALA A 157 -21.17 -16.60 13.54
N THR A 158 -21.49 -15.89 14.63
CA THR A 158 -22.83 -15.42 14.96
C THR A 158 -23.19 -14.07 14.31
N ALA A 159 -22.25 -13.40 13.63
CA ALA A 159 -22.51 -12.14 12.95
C ALA A 159 -23.53 -12.34 11.82
N ARG A 160 -24.64 -11.58 11.87
CA ARG A 160 -25.72 -11.63 10.86
C ARG A 160 -25.79 -10.41 9.96
N TYR A 161 -25.14 -9.32 10.36
CA TYR A 161 -25.19 -8.03 9.66
C TYR A 161 -23.78 -7.42 9.67
N GLY A 162 -23.44 -6.73 8.58
CA GLY A 162 -22.24 -5.91 8.47
C GLY A 162 -22.65 -4.48 8.11
N VAL A 163 -21.99 -3.50 8.71
CA VAL A 163 -22.19 -2.07 8.39
C VAL A 163 -20.96 -1.59 7.65
N ILE A 164 -21.16 -1.03 6.46
CA ILE A 164 -20.10 -0.43 5.64
C ILE A 164 -20.35 1.07 5.63
N SER A 165 -19.33 1.83 6.03
CA SER A 165 -19.33 3.29 5.95
C SER A 165 -18.11 3.71 5.18
N ASP A 166 -18.29 4.68 4.28
CA ASP A 166 -17.17 5.41 3.73
C ASP A 166 -16.58 6.34 4.81
N ILE A 167 -15.32 6.73 4.66
CA ILE A 167 -14.64 7.68 5.54
C ILE A 167 -14.76 9.09 4.96
N ASP A 168 -14.43 9.22 3.68
CA ASP A 168 -14.42 10.50 2.98
C ASP A 168 -15.83 11.08 2.90
N ASP A 169 -15.95 12.37 3.22
CA ASP A 169 -17.21 13.11 3.26
C ASP A 169 -18.29 12.54 4.21
N THR A 170 -17.97 11.52 5.03
CA THR A 170 -18.86 10.94 6.05
C THR A 170 -18.41 11.30 7.47
N VAL A 171 -17.10 11.26 7.76
CA VAL A 171 -16.55 11.58 9.09
C VAL A 171 -15.52 12.72 9.01
N VAL A 172 -14.81 12.85 7.89
CA VAL A 172 -13.81 13.90 7.67
C VAL A 172 -14.26 14.78 6.51
N VAL A 173 -14.36 16.09 6.74
CA VAL A 173 -14.64 17.07 5.68
C VAL A 173 -13.35 17.32 4.90
N THR A 174 -13.09 16.55 3.84
CA THR A 174 -11.83 16.59 3.10
C THR A 174 -11.85 17.54 1.90
N HIS A 175 -13.03 17.93 1.36
CA HIS A 175 -13.14 18.73 0.13
C HIS A 175 -12.27 18.19 -1.02
N ALA A 176 -12.14 16.86 -1.12
CA ALA A 176 -11.27 16.17 -2.07
C ALA A 176 -11.34 16.66 -3.55
N PRO A 177 -12.48 17.11 -4.10
CA PRO A 177 -12.51 17.62 -5.47
C PRO A 177 -11.97 19.06 -5.64
N HIS A 178 -11.62 19.78 -4.56
CA HIS A 178 -11.19 21.18 -4.61
C HIS A 178 -9.82 21.39 -3.94
N LEU A 179 -8.76 21.17 -4.72
CA LEU A 179 -7.34 21.39 -4.34
C LEU A 179 -7.10 22.69 -3.56
N LEU A 180 -7.70 23.81 -3.97
CA LEU A 180 -7.56 25.11 -3.31
C LEU A 180 -8.24 25.19 -1.93
N LYS A 181 -9.33 24.46 -1.70
CA LYS A 181 -10.01 24.40 -0.39
C LYS A 181 -9.28 23.48 0.58
N MET A 182 -8.74 22.37 0.08
CA MET A 182 -7.93 21.45 0.87
C MET A 182 -6.66 22.11 1.40
N ALA A 183 -5.96 22.90 0.56
CA ALA A 183 -4.78 23.67 0.98
C ALA A 183 -5.08 24.65 2.13
N ARG A 184 -6.29 25.23 2.17
CA ARG A 184 -6.70 26.25 3.15
C ARG A 184 -6.98 25.72 4.56
N MET A 185 -7.09 24.40 4.75
CA MET A 185 -7.31 23.79 6.07
C MET A 185 -6.00 23.47 6.80
N VAL A 186 -4.86 23.60 6.12
CA VAL A 186 -3.53 23.23 6.64
C VAL A 186 -2.69 24.47 6.99
N PHE A 187 -3.18 25.67 6.70
CA PHE A 187 -2.60 26.96 7.10
C PHE A 187 -3.43 27.63 8.20
#